data_AF-A0A497NZV6-F1
#
_entry.id   AF-A0A497NZV6-F1
#
_cell.length_a   1.000
_cell.length_b   1.000
_cell.length_c   1.000
_cell.angle_alpha   90.00
_cell.angle_beta   90.00
_cell.angle_gamma   90.00
#
_symmetry.space_group_name_H-M   'P 1'
#
loop_
_entity.id
_entity.type
_entity.pdbx_description
1 polymer ?
#
loop_
_entity_poly.entity_id
_entity_poly.type
_entity_poly.pdbx_seq_one_letter_code
_entity_poly.pdbx_strand_id
1 'polypeptide(L)'
;MTQPTSIILCSTYHDPQFRLKSQLISALPKIRSIFSKLTVCCTPVTPEKVSNFLIQEDFVVVSGPRMIQVDNYKEAVKLALDNVVSPENEKIFYIDFDRLIHWINAYPDELTKTLYENSDVDYLHIGRTSRAFETHPSTQKETEIIVNELGSKI
;
A
#
# COMPACT_ATOMS: atom_id res chain seq x y z
N MET A 1 -13.03 -21.73 -15.66
CA MET A 1 -12.09 -21.58 -14.53
C MET A 1 -11.34 -20.29 -14.78
N THR A 2 -11.70 -19.21 -14.10
CA THR A 2 -10.94 -17.95 -14.14
C THR A 2 -9.62 -18.20 -13.42
N GLN A 3 -8.51 -17.81 -14.04
CA GLN A 3 -7.18 -17.84 -13.41
C GLN A 3 -7.25 -17.02 -12.10
N PRO A 4 -6.52 -17.40 -11.03
CA PRO A 4 -6.45 -16.58 -9.83
C PRO A 4 -5.85 -15.23 -10.19
N THR A 5 -6.57 -14.16 -9.87
CA THR A 5 -6.15 -12.79 -10.13
C THR A 5 -4.85 -12.49 -9.41
N SER A 6 -3.83 -12.08 -10.16
CA SER A 6 -2.53 -11.66 -9.65
C SER A 6 -2.64 -10.24 -9.09
N ILE A 7 -2.02 -9.96 -7.94
CA ILE A 7 -2.14 -8.65 -7.27
C ILE A 7 -0.78 -7.96 -7.23
N ILE A 8 -0.73 -6.75 -7.79
CA ILE A 8 0.43 -5.87 -7.77
C ILE A 8 0.28 -4.90 -6.60
N LEU A 9 1.25 -4.87 -5.70
CA LEU A 9 1.32 -3.85 -4.66
C LEU A 9 1.71 -2.50 -5.28
N CYS A 10 0.93 -1.46 -4.99
CA CYS A 10 1.24 -0.07 -5.31
C CYS A 10 1.29 0.74 -4.01
N SER A 11 2.44 1.36 -3.71
CA SER A 11 2.59 2.10 -2.46
C SER A 11 3.59 3.24 -2.54
N THR A 12 3.46 4.20 -1.63
CA THR A 12 4.52 5.17 -1.34
C THR A 12 5.25 4.77 -0.06
N TYR A 13 6.55 5.01 0.01
CA TYR A 13 7.40 4.62 1.13
C TYR A 13 8.19 5.81 1.67
N HIS A 14 7.84 6.21 2.88
CA HIS A 14 8.47 7.31 3.61
C HIS A 14 9.11 6.78 4.89
N ASP A 15 10.44 6.67 4.91
CA ASP A 15 11.17 6.24 6.11
C ASP A 15 12.56 6.92 6.20
N PRO A 16 12.59 8.23 6.52
CA PRO A 16 13.84 8.98 6.55
C PRO A 16 14.87 8.43 7.56
N GLN A 17 14.43 7.67 8.57
CA GLN A 17 15.31 7.11 9.61
C GLN A 17 15.48 5.59 9.54
N PHE A 18 14.91 4.93 8.53
CA PHE A 18 14.90 3.46 8.37
C PHE A 18 14.32 2.69 9.59
N ARG A 19 13.27 3.25 10.21
CA ARG A 19 12.63 2.71 11.41
C ARG A 19 11.73 1.51 11.11
N LEU A 20 11.20 1.40 9.89
CA LEU A 20 10.27 0.33 9.52
C LEU A 20 10.97 -1.00 9.24
N LYS A 21 12.32 -1.03 9.22
CA LYS A 21 13.11 -2.20 8.80
C LYS A 21 12.68 -3.51 9.49
N SER A 22 12.61 -3.52 10.82
CA SER A 22 12.30 -4.75 11.57
C SER A 22 10.87 -5.23 11.28
N GLN A 23 9.91 -4.31 11.24
CA GLN A 23 8.51 -4.59 10.99
C GLN A 23 8.29 -5.06 9.54
N LEU A 24 9.02 -4.50 8.58
CA LEU A 24 9.05 -4.95 7.20
C LEU A 24 9.63 -6.36 7.11
N ILE A 25 10.77 -6.66 7.73
CA ILE A 25 11.35 -8.01 7.74
C ILE A 25 10.35 -9.05 8.24
N SER A 26 9.60 -8.75 9.31
CA SER A 26 8.55 -9.63 9.82
C SER A 26 7.37 -9.79 8.84
N ALA A 27 7.03 -8.76 8.10
CA ALA A 27 5.92 -8.76 7.14
C ALA A 27 6.27 -9.38 5.78
N LEU A 28 7.55 -9.40 5.37
CA LEU A 28 8.01 -9.83 4.05
C LEU A 28 7.48 -11.21 3.60
N PRO A 29 7.49 -12.27 4.43
CA PRO A 29 6.95 -13.57 4.01
C PRO A 29 5.49 -13.50 3.56
N LYS A 30 4.67 -12.73 4.30
CA LYS A 30 3.25 -12.58 3.97
C LYS A 30 3.06 -11.65 2.77
N ILE A 31 3.82 -10.56 2.67
CA ILE A 31 3.85 -9.68 1.47
C ILE A 31 4.09 -10.52 0.21
N ARG A 32 5.15 -11.33 0.21
CA ARG A 32 5.52 -12.19 -0.93
C ARG A 32 4.48 -13.27 -1.25
N SER A 33 3.67 -13.68 -0.27
CA SER A 33 2.59 -14.64 -0.49
C SER A 33 1.33 -14.04 -1.12
N ILE A 34 1.10 -12.73 -0.93
CA ILE A 34 -0.11 -12.04 -1.39
C ILE A 34 0.12 -11.41 -2.77
N PHE A 35 1.29 -10.78 -2.96
CA PHE A 35 1.56 -9.94 -4.12
C PHE A 35 2.53 -10.62 -5.08
N SER A 36 2.17 -10.62 -6.36
CA SER A 36 3.01 -11.12 -7.46
C SER A 36 4.11 -10.14 -7.85
N LYS A 37 3.87 -8.84 -7.61
CA LYS A 37 4.82 -7.75 -7.85
C LYS A 37 4.77 -6.74 -6.72
N LEU A 38 5.94 -6.29 -6.30
CA LEU A 38 6.12 -5.34 -5.22
C LEU A 38 6.61 -4.02 -5.81
N THR A 39 5.72 -3.05 -6.01
CA THR A 39 6.12 -1.72 -6.53
C THR A 39 5.99 -0.65 -5.46
N VAL A 40 6.98 0.24 -5.40
CA VAL A 40 7.03 1.26 -4.37
C VAL A 40 7.72 2.54 -4.86
N CYS A 41 7.11 3.69 -4.55
CA CYS A 41 7.73 5.00 -4.73
C CYS A 41 8.31 5.50 -3.40
N CYS A 42 9.63 5.56 -3.30
CA CYS A 42 10.31 6.15 -2.16
C CYS A 42 10.22 7.68 -2.21
N THR A 43 9.86 8.31 -1.09
CA THR A 43 9.93 9.78 -0.99
C THR A 43 11.38 10.27 -1.10
N PRO A 44 11.64 11.52 -1.54
CA PRO A 44 13.02 12.02 -1.72
C PRO A 44 13.88 12.06 -0.45
N VAL A 45 13.25 12.07 0.72
CA VAL A 45 13.94 12.07 2.01
C VAL A 45 14.25 10.66 2.52
N THR A 46 13.77 9.63 1.82
CA THR A 46 14.10 8.22 2.10
C THR A 46 15.54 7.96 1.64
N PRO A 47 16.47 7.56 2.54
CA PRO A 47 17.87 7.37 2.18
C PRO A 47 18.11 6.20 1.22
N GLU A 48 19.17 6.27 0.42
CA GLU A 48 19.56 5.19 -0.52
C GLU A 48 19.71 3.82 0.13
N LYS A 49 20.18 3.75 1.39
CA LYS A 49 20.26 2.48 2.13
C LYS A 49 18.91 1.77 2.25
N VAL A 50 17.81 2.52 2.25
CA VAL A 50 16.46 1.97 2.34
C VAL A 50 16.01 1.49 0.97
N SER A 51 16.19 2.26 -0.11
CA SER A 51 15.87 1.81 -1.46
C SER A 51 16.71 0.60 -1.87
N ASN A 52 18.00 0.56 -1.51
CA ASN A 52 18.86 -0.59 -1.77
C ASN A 52 18.38 -1.84 -1.04
N PHE A 53 17.93 -1.69 0.21
CA PHE A 53 17.31 -2.79 0.95
C PHE A 53 16.02 -3.28 0.27
N LEU A 54 15.15 -2.37 -0.14
CA LEU A 54 13.91 -2.73 -0.86
C LEU A 54 14.21 -3.46 -2.17
N ILE A 55 15.19 -2.99 -2.95
CA ILE A 55 15.63 -3.67 -4.18
C ILE A 55 16.17 -5.08 -3.88
N GLN A 56 16.95 -5.24 -2.80
CA GLN A 56 17.43 -6.57 -2.36
C GLN A 56 16.29 -7.52 -1.97
N GLU A 57 15.15 -6.97 -1.56
CA GLU A 57 13.93 -7.71 -1.22
C GLU A 57 12.95 -7.82 -2.40
N ASP A 58 13.45 -7.68 -3.63
CA ASP A 58 12.72 -7.82 -4.91
C ASP A 58 11.63 -6.76 -5.16
N PHE A 59 11.72 -5.60 -4.50
CA PHE A 59 10.88 -4.46 -4.83
C PHE A 59 11.36 -3.77 -6.10
N VAL A 60 10.41 -3.42 -6.96
CA VAL A 60 10.63 -2.41 -8.00
C VAL A 60 10.49 -1.04 -7.34
N VAL A 61 11.58 -0.30 -7.28
CA VAL A 61 11.66 0.98 -6.56
C VAL A 61 11.87 2.12 -7.54
N VAL A 62 11.10 3.19 -7.38
CA VAL A 62 11.40 4.49 -7.95
C VAL A 62 11.55 5.52 -6.84
N SER A 63 12.40 6.52 -7.04
CA SER A 63 12.48 7.67 -6.16
C SER A 63 11.61 8.79 -6.70
N GLY A 64 10.78 9.36 -5.85
CA GLY A 64 9.96 10.52 -6.17
C GLY A 64 10.82 11.69 -6.65
N PRO A 65 10.41 12.41 -7.71
CA PRO A 65 11.25 13.42 -8.36
C PRO A 65 11.43 14.70 -7.53
N ARG A 66 10.54 14.97 -6.55
CA ARG A 66 10.48 16.24 -5.80
C ARG A 66 9.93 16.03 -4.40
N MET A 67 10.14 16.99 -3.49
CA MET A 67 9.55 16.98 -2.14
C MET A 67 8.02 17.17 -2.11
N ILE A 68 7.33 17.21 -3.25
CA ILE A 68 5.88 17.37 -3.33
C ILE A 68 5.23 15.99 -3.20
N GLN A 69 4.44 15.77 -2.14
CA GLN A 69 3.80 14.48 -1.87
C GLN A 69 2.90 13.99 -3.01
N VAL A 70 2.16 14.89 -3.66
CA VAL A 70 1.26 14.56 -4.80
C VAL A 70 2.01 13.89 -5.95
N ASP A 71 3.26 14.27 -6.19
CA ASP A 71 4.06 13.69 -7.27
C ASP A 71 4.44 12.25 -6.94
N ASN A 72 4.72 11.91 -5.67
CA ASN A 72 5.08 10.56 -5.25
C ASN A 72 3.92 9.57 -5.44
N TYR A 73 2.68 9.99 -5.16
CA TYR A 73 1.50 9.14 -5.37
C TYR A 73 1.28 8.84 -6.86
N LYS A 74 1.45 9.84 -7.73
CA LYS A 74 1.36 9.65 -9.18
C LYS A 74 2.45 8.70 -9.69
N GLU A 75 3.68 8.85 -9.21
CA GLU A 75 4.78 7.98 -9.60
C GLU A 75 4.58 6.54 -9.10
N ALA A 76 4.03 6.34 -7.89
CA ALA A 76 3.68 5.01 -7.40
C ALA A 76 2.66 4.31 -8.30
N VAL A 77 1.58 5.02 -8.66
CA VAL A 77 0.53 4.50 -9.55
C VAL A 77 1.08 4.23 -10.95
N LYS A 78 1.87 5.15 -11.50
CA LYS A 78 2.52 4.97 -12.79
C LYS A 78 3.44 3.74 -12.79
N LEU A 79 4.27 3.58 -11.76
CA LEU A 79 5.15 2.42 -11.63
C LEU A 79 4.37 1.11 -11.58
N ALA A 80 3.28 1.07 -10.83
CA ALA A 80 2.41 -0.11 -10.77
C ALA A 80 1.78 -0.43 -12.12
N LEU A 81 1.27 0.58 -12.83
CA LEU A 81 0.69 0.45 -14.17
C LEU A 81 1.73 -0.04 -15.20
N ASP A 82 2.94 0.51 -15.17
CA ASP A 82 4.05 0.11 -16.06
C ASP A 82 4.51 -1.34 -15.81
N ASN A 83 4.12 -1.94 -14.67
CA ASN A 83 4.41 -3.33 -14.31
C ASN A 83 3.23 -4.30 -14.55
N VAL A 84 2.09 -3.82 -15.04
CA VAL A 84 0.98 -4.68 -15.48
C VAL A 84 1.34 -5.31 -16.82
N VAL A 85 1.23 -6.63 -16.91
CA VAL A 85 1.50 -7.41 -18.12
C VAL A 85 0.20 -7.92 -18.75
N SER A 86 -0.81 -8.24 -17.94
CA SER A 86 -2.08 -8.81 -18.37
C SER A 86 -3.23 -8.14 -17.61
N PRO A 87 -3.71 -6.96 -18.08
CA PRO A 87 -4.70 -6.14 -17.37
C PRO A 87 -5.98 -6.86 -16.97
N GLU A 88 -6.39 -7.87 -17.73
CA GLU A 88 -7.58 -8.68 -17.48
C GLU A 88 -7.40 -9.72 -16.35
N ASN A 89 -6.15 -10.02 -15.97
CA ASN A 89 -5.80 -11.02 -14.95
C ASN A 89 -5.07 -10.43 -13.75
N GLU A 90 -4.85 -9.12 -13.72
CA GLU A 90 -4.07 -8.43 -12.69
C GLU A 90 -4.86 -7.29 -12.05
N LYS A 91 -4.70 -7.12 -10.74
CA LYS A 91 -5.27 -6.01 -9.97
C LYS A 91 -4.15 -5.25 -9.28
N ILE A 92 -4.31 -3.94 -9.18
CA ILE A 92 -3.41 -3.08 -8.41
C ILE A 92 -4.03 -2.86 -7.04
N PHE A 93 -3.30 -3.20 -5.98
CA PHE A 93 -3.67 -2.88 -4.61
C PHE A 93 -2.89 -1.65 -4.14
N TYR A 94 -3.58 -0.52 -4.10
CA TYR A 94 -3.02 0.75 -3.64
C TYR A 94 -3.22 0.90 -2.12
N ILE A 95 -2.12 1.14 -1.39
CA ILE A 95 -2.13 1.34 0.07
C ILE A 95 -0.88 2.10 0.53
N ASP A 96 -0.97 2.88 1.61
CA ASP A 96 0.22 3.44 2.27
C ASP A 96 1.04 2.33 2.94
N PHE A 97 2.37 2.38 2.82
CA PHE A 97 3.22 1.23 3.15
C PHE A 97 3.22 0.88 4.64
N ASP A 98 3.19 1.88 5.51
CA ASP A 98 3.10 1.70 6.96
C ASP A 98 1.77 1.06 7.37
N ARG A 99 0.67 1.40 6.70
CA ARG A 99 -0.64 0.77 6.87
C ARG A 99 -0.65 -0.68 6.41
N LEU A 100 0.02 -0.98 5.30
CA LEU A 100 0.22 -2.37 4.86
C LEU A 100 0.99 -3.19 5.89
N ILE A 101 2.15 -2.69 6.36
CA ILE A 101 2.95 -3.35 7.40
C ILE A 101 2.10 -3.60 8.64
N HIS A 102 1.36 -2.59 9.11
CA HIS A 102 0.51 -2.73 10.28
C HIS A 102 -0.56 -3.80 10.09
N TRP A 103 -1.28 -3.77 8.96
CA TRP A 103 -2.35 -4.73 8.68
C TRP A 103 -1.83 -6.16 8.60
N ILE A 104 -0.70 -6.38 7.92
CA ILE A 104 -0.06 -7.70 7.86
C ILE A 104 0.35 -8.21 9.23
N ASN A 105 0.93 -7.35 10.07
CA ASN A 105 1.41 -7.76 11.39
C ASN A 105 0.27 -7.99 12.40
N ALA A 106 -0.86 -7.30 12.24
CA ALA A 106 -1.99 -7.39 13.18
C ALA A 106 -3.08 -8.38 12.73
N TYR A 107 -3.42 -8.39 11.44
CA TYR A 107 -4.55 -9.15 10.87
C TYR A 107 -4.21 -9.68 9.45
N PRO A 108 -3.17 -10.54 9.31
CA PRO A 108 -2.70 -10.99 7.98
C PRO A 108 -3.76 -11.75 7.19
N ASP A 109 -4.57 -12.55 7.87
CA ASP A 109 -5.63 -13.34 7.23
C ASP A 109 -6.82 -12.49 6.81
N GLU A 110 -7.10 -11.40 7.55
CA GLU A 110 -8.13 -10.42 7.19
C GLU A 110 -7.77 -9.74 5.85
N LEU A 111 -6.52 -9.31 5.70
CA LEU A 111 -6.03 -8.71 4.45
C LEU A 111 -6.14 -9.70 3.29
N THR A 112 -5.60 -10.91 3.47
CA THR A 112 -5.65 -11.97 2.44
C THR A 112 -7.08 -12.26 2.01
N LYS A 113 -7.97 -12.50 2.97
CA LYS A 113 -9.38 -12.79 2.72
C LYS A 113 -10.06 -11.63 1.98
N THR A 114 -9.84 -10.39 2.43
CA THR A 114 -10.42 -9.19 1.81
C THR A 114 -10.04 -9.07 0.35
N LEU A 115 -8.77 -9.31 0.00
CA LEU A 115 -8.30 -9.20 -1.38
C LEU A 115 -8.81 -10.32 -2.28
N TYR A 116 -8.82 -11.56 -1.81
CA TYR A 116 -9.23 -12.71 -2.63
C TYR A 116 -10.74 -12.88 -2.75
N GLU A 117 -11.53 -12.56 -1.72
CA GLU A 117 -12.99 -12.65 -1.78
C GLU A 117 -13.62 -11.58 -2.66
N ASN A 118 -12.88 -10.51 -2.95
CA ASN A 118 -13.34 -9.39 -3.78
C ASN A 118 -12.51 -9.29 -5.08
N SER A 119 -11.94 -10.38 -5.55
CA SER A 119 -11.13 -10.36 -6.79
C SER A 119 -11.96 -10.18 -8.07
N ASP A 120 -13.27 -10.42 -7.98
CA ASP A 120 -14.23 -10.40 -9.08
C ASP A 120 -14.79 -9.00 -9.39
N VAL A 121 -14.59 -8.01 -8.53
CA VAL A 121 -15.02 -6.63 -8.78
C VAL A 121 -13.97 -5.83 -9.54
N ASP A 122 -14.41 -4.87 -10.36
CA ASP A 122 -13.52 -3.98 -11.11
C ASP A 122 -12.75 -3.02 -10.18
N TYR A 123 -13.41 -2.59 -9.10
CA TYR A 123 -12.86 -1.64 -8.13
C TYR A 123 -13.36 -1.96 -6.72
N LEU A 124 -12.42 -2.03 -5.77
CA LEU A 124 -12.68 -2.23 -4.35
C LEU A 124 -12.15 -1.04 -3.57
N HIS A 125 -13.03 -0.35 -2.85
CA HIS A 125 -12.64 0.66 -1.87
C HIS A 125 -12.79 0.09 -0.46
N ILE A 126 -11.68 0.03 0.28
CA ILE A 126 -11.66 -0.47 1.64
C ILE A 126 -11.70 0.71 2.61
N GLY A 127 -12.87 0.92 3.22
CA GLY A 127 -13.04 1.85 4.32
C GLY A 127 -12.59 1.26 5.65
N ARG A 128 -12.35 2.13 6.65
CA ARG A 128 -12.16 1.68 8.03
C ARG A 128 -13.47 1.25 8.65
N THR A 129 -13.44 0.15 9.39
CA THR A 129 -14.54 -0.23 10.28
C THR A 129 -14.63 0.76 11.45
N SER A 130 -15.82 0.89 12.07
CA SER A 130 -15.98 1.70 13.28
C SER A 130 -15.01 1.26 14.39
N ARG A 131 -14.79 -0.05 14.54
CA ARG A 131 -13.78 -0.61 15.47
C ARG A 131 -12.38 -0.04 15.20
N ALA A 132 -11.91 -0.08 13.96
CA ALA A 132 -10.57 0.41 13.59
C ALA A 132 -10.48 1.94 13.64
N PHE A 133 -11.58 2.63 13.37
CA PHE A 133 -11.64 4.09 13.50
C PHE A 133 -11.44 4.51 14.97
N GLU A 134 -12.12 3.84 15.91
CA GLU A 134 -12.08 4.18 17.33
C GLU A 134 -10.71 4.01 18.01
N THR A 135 -9.81 3.18 17.46
CA THR A 135 -8.46 2.99 18.02
C THR A 135 -7.52 4.18 17.77
N HIS A 136 -7.91 5.16 16.95
CA HIS A 136 -7.06 6.31 16.63
C HIS A 136 -7.23 7.46 17.64
N PRO A 137 -6.19 8.32 17.84
CA PRO A 137 -6.28 9.49 18.69
C PRO A 137 -7.40 10.44 18.28
N SER A 138 -7.98 11.17 19.25
CA SER A 138 -9.07 12.13 19.00
C SER A 138 -8.74 13.13 17.89
N THR A 139 -7.51 13.63 17.85
CA THR A 139 -7.04 14.58 16.83
C THR A 139 -7.17 14.04 15.40
N GLN A 140 -6.98 12.74 15.19
CA GLN A 140 -7.20 12.12 13.89
C GLN A 140 -8.68 11.84 13.64
N LYS A 141 -9.42 11.36 14.64
CA LYS A 141 -10.84 11.04 14.50
C LYS A 141 -11.67 12.28 14.17
N GLU A 142 -11.51 13.35 14.94
CA GLU A 142 -12.30 14.57 14.80
C GLU A 142 -12.07 15.27 13.45
N THR A 143 -10.82 15.38 13.03
CA THR A 143 -10.48 16.00 11.74
C THR A 143 -11.04 15.19 10.58
N GLU A 144 -10.94 13.86 10.65
CA GLU A 144 -11.45 13.00 9.60
C GLU A 144 -12.98 12.95 9.56
N ILE A 145 -13.67 12.95 10.70
CA ILE A 145 -15.14 13.04 10.74
C ILE A 145 -15.61 14.27 9.94
N ILE A 146 -15.02 15.43 10.19
CA ILE A 146 -15.39 16.68 9.50
C ILE A 146 -15.13 16.55 7.99
N VAL A 147 -13.98 16.01 7.59
CA VAL A 147 -13.63 15.84 6.17
C VAL A 147 -14.57 14.84 5.49
N ASN A 148 -14.87 13.71 6.13
CA ASN A 148 -15.79 12.69 5.61
C ASN A 148 -17.22 13.23 5.48
N GLU A 149 -17.70 13.99 6.47
CA GLU A 149 -19.01 14.64 6.42
C GLU A 149 -19.12 15.66 5.29
N LEU A 150 -18.05 16.42 5.01
CA LEU A 150 -18.03 17.36 3.89
C LEU A 150 -17.91 16.64 2.55
N GLY A 151 -16.97 15.69 2.43
CA GLY A 151 -16.71 14.94 1.21
C GLY A 151 -17.87 14.06 0.75
N SER A 152 -18.66 13.51 1.69
CA SER A 152 -19.85 12.69 1.38
C SER A 152 -21.03 13.49 0.81
N LYS A 153 -20.96 14.82 0.83
CA LYS A 153 -22.02 15.72 0.31
C LYS A 153 -21.72 16.28 -1.07
N ILE A 154 -20.56 15.97 -1.64
CA ILE A 154 -20.10 16.40 -2.97
C ILE A 154 -20.23 15.23 -3.93
#